data_AF-A0AA36M3S7-F1
#
_entry.id   AF-A0AA36M3S7-F1
#
_cell.length_a   1.000
_cell.length_b   1.000
_cell.length_c   1.000
_cell.angle_alpha   90.00
_cell.angle_beta   90.00
_cell.angle_gamma   90.00
#
_symmetry.space_group_name_H-M   'P 1'
#
loop_
_entity.id
_entity.type
_entity.pdbx_description
1 polymer ?
#
loop_
_entity_poly.entity_id
_entity_poly.type
_entity_poly.pdbx_seq_one_letter_code
_entity_poly.pdbx_strand_id
1 'polypeptide(L)'
;MLSQAHATAVFALTLFFTHADPEISLDNWFCGQPGISRLLSYNSLSGVCWKHAVRINHCCAMHDNCYDLQLGRRMCDDNFCDCLENATQPDVCEATKWKCRVVRLHGQQAYLDAASYKEPPDFVKIFPAIDTVRKDFQVLYEECPKVMLTIKSCSLMANLCLLKSKNDVCKLDLANCIWQAAIAQSYESCHVSARKVFYLLVNGSYYNWKNLETLRPINSERETEPLNYTTNLLEYFESTYASMQNVKQRTIVMFVVVIVLFSRNFFKQLFMSLSKDRFWKRRQF
;
A
#
# COMPACT_ATOMS: atom_id res chain seq x y z
N MET A 1 -39.14 37.85 -42.72
CA MET A 1 -38.81 37.95 -41.28
C MET A 1 -38.16 36.64 -40.87
N LEU A 2 -36.84 36.67 -40.64
CA LEU A 2 -36.05 35.55 -40.12
C LEU A 2 -36.39 35.36 -38.63
N SER A 3 -36.52 34.12 -38.15
CA SER A 3 -36.32 33.81 -36.73
C SER A 3 -35.81 32.39 -36.54
N GLN A 4 -34.83 32.30 -35.65
CA GLN A 4 -33.90 31.20 -35.39
C GLN A 4 -34.61 29.97 -34.82
N ALA A 5 -34.37 28.80 -35.42
CA ALA A 5 -34.75 27.52 -34.84
C ALA A 5 -33.72 26.42 -35.17
N HIS A 6 -32.44 26.70 -34.96
CA HIS A 6 -31.38 25.69 -34.95
C HIS A 6 -30.29 26.12 -33.97
N ALA A 7 -30.19 25.49 -32.80
CA ALA A 7 -28.94 25.26 -32.04
C ALA A 7 -29.18 24.82 -30.58
N THR A 8 -29.76 23.65 -30.33
CA THR A 8 -29.72 23.02 -28.98
C THR A 8 -29.82 21.50 -29.06
N ALA A 9 -28.87 20.82 -29.71
CA ALA A 9 -28.80 19.35 -29.65
C ALA A 9 -27.42 18.74 -30.01
N VAL A 10 -26.28 19.34 -29.62
CA VAL A 10 -24.95 18.72 -29.87
C VAL A 10 -24.00 18.70 -28.65
N PHE A 11 -24.42 19.19 -27.47
CA PHE A 11 -23.53 19.28 -26.29
C PHE A 11 -23.80 18.20 -25.21
N ALA A 12 -24.05 16.95 -25.59
CA ALA A 12 -24.34 15.88 -24.61
C ALA A 12 -23.69 14.52 -24.91
N LEU A 13 -22.58 14.46 -25.66
CA LEU A 13 -21.98 13.15 -26.01
C LEU A 13 -20.44 13.04 -25.99
N THR A 14 -19.72 13.95 -25.35
CA THR A 14 -18.23 13.94 -25.39
C THR A 14 -17.51 14.05 -24.05
N LEU A 15 -18.07 13.53 -22.94
CA LEU A 15 -17.34 13.50 -21.65
C LEU A 15 -17.52 12.21 -20.81
N PHE A 16 -17.79 11.08 -21.46
CA PHE A 16 -17.55 9.76 -20.84
C PHE A 16 -16.36 9.08 -21.52
N PHE A 17 -15.20 9.74 -21.52
CA PHE A 17 -13.95 8.99 -21.58
C PHE A 17 -13.74 8.35 -20.21
N THR A 18 -14.55 7.34 -19.90
CA THR A 18 -14.22 6.34 -18.90
C THR A 18 -12.99 5.60 -19.44
N HIS A 19 -11.81 6.17 -19.23
CA HIS A 19 -10.59 5.39 -19.29
C HIS A 19 -10.74 4.36 -18.18
N ALA A 20 -11.25 3.18 -18.56
CA ALA A 20 -11.27 2.01 -17.72
C ALA A 20 -9.81 1.54 -17.58
N ASP A 21 -9.02 2.32 -16.85
CA ASP A 21 -7.74 1.87 -16.39
C ASP A 21 -7.98 0.59 -15.60
N PRO A 22 -7.20 -0.49 -15.88
CA PRO A 22 -7.39 -1.75 -15.19
C PRO A 22 -7.32 -1.51 -13.68
N GLU A 23 -8.47 -1.74 -13.03
CA GLU A 23 -8.68 -1.40 -11.63
C GLU A 23 -8.04 -2.45 -10.74
N ILE A 24 -7.25 -2.02 -9.75
CA ILE A 24 -6.75 -2.93 -8.72
C ILE A 24 -7.95 -3.32 -7.85
N SER A 25 -8.22 -4.61 -7.73
CA SER A 25 -9.25 -5.09 -6.82
C SER A 25 -8.88 -4.82 -5.36
N LEU A 26 -9.89 -4.68 -4.49
CA LEU A 26 -9.66 -4.50 -3.05
C LEU A 26 -8.79 -5.61 -2.43
N ASP A 27 -8.93 -6.86 -2.90
CA ASP A 27 -8.12 -7.99 -2.44
C ASP A 27 -6.63 -7.87 -2.81
N ASN A 28 -6.32 -7.05 -3.82
CA ASN A 28 -4.96 -6.74 -4.26
C ASN A 28 -4.50 -5.36 -3.77
N TRP A 29 -5.26 -4.73 -2.86
CA TRP A 29 -4.88 -3.50 -2.19
C TRP A 29 -4.12 -3.81 -0.90
N PHE A 30 -2.86 -3.39 -0.82
CA PHE A 30 -1.94 -3.68 0.28
C PHE A 30 -1.91 -2.56 1.31
N CYS A 31 -2.29 -1.33 0.98
CA CYS A 31 -2.28 -0.25 1.95
C CYS A 31 -3.31 -0.45 3.06
N GLY A 32 -2.83 -0.64 4.28
CA GLY A 32 -3.65 -0.73 5.50
C GLY A 32 -3.94 -2.17 5.92
N GLN A 33 -4.18 -2.33 7.21
CA GLN A 33 -4.50 -3.63 7.82
C GLN A 33 -5.80 -4.23 7.22
N PRO A 34 -5.93 -5.57 7.19
CA PRO A 34 -7.14 -6.24 6.74
C PRO A 34 -8.43 -5.67 7.37
N GLY A 35 -9.54 -5.73 6.62
CA GLY A 35 -10.83 -5.20 7.07
C GLY A 35 -11.02 -3.71 6.78
N ILE A 36 -11.51 -2.95 7.76
CA ILE A 36 -11.98 -1.57 7.52
C ILE A 36 -10.86 -0.60 7.18
N SER A 37 -9.64 -0.80 7.72
CA SER A 37 -8.48 0.06 7.44
C SER A 37 -8.10 -0.01 5.96
N ARG A 38 -7.98 -1.21 5.41
CA ARG A 38 -7.75 -1.44 3.97
C ARG A 38 -8.85 -0.84 3.10
N LEU A 39 -10.13 -1.04 3.47
CA LEU A 39 -11.26 -0.48 2.72
C LEU A 39 -11.24 1.06 2.71
N LEU A 40 -10.98 1.71 3.84
CA LEU A 40 -10.87 3.17 3.93
C LEU A 40 -9.66 3.67 3.13
N SER A 41 -8.55 2.95 3.20
CA SER A 41 -7.32 3.24 2.48
C SER A 41 -7.47 3.10 0.96
N TYR A 42 -8.30 2.16 0.49
CA TYR A 42 -8.65 1.97 -0.92
C TYR A 42 -9.54 3.11 -1.41
N ASN A 43 -10.63 3.38 -0.68
CA ASN A 43 -11.62 4.39 -1.03
C ASN A 43 -11.13 5.84 -0.86
N SER A 44 -10.00 6.06 -0.16
CA SER A 44 -9.41 7.40 -0.01
C SER A 44 -8.71 7.88 -1.28
N LEU A 45 -8.34 6.98 -2.20
CA LEU A 45 -7.93 7.37 -3.54
C LEU A 45 -9.14 7.68 -4.40
N SER A 46 -9.14 8.85 -5.02
CA SER A 46 -10.25 9.30 -5.87
C SER A 46 -9.75 10.20 -7.00
N GLY A 47 -10.57 10.33 -8.04
CA GLY A 47 -10.32 11.24 -9.16
C GLY A 47 -8.97 11.01 -9.85
N VAL A 48 -8.23 12.11 -10.08
CA VAL A 48 -6.94 12.10 -10.79
C VAL A 48 -5.89 11.23 -10.11
N CYS A 49 -6.00 10.99 -8.80
CA CYS A 49 -5.04 10.17 -8.06
C CYS A 49 -5.17 8.67 -8.33
N TRP A 50 -6.29 8.21 -8.92
CA TRP A 50 -6.49 6.80 -9.19
C TRP A 50 -5.48 6.24 -10.19
N LYS A 51 -5.01 7.05 -11.15
CA LYS A 51 -3.96 6.67 -12.11
C LYS A 51 -2.64 6.28 -11.44
N HIS A 52 -2.43 6.72 -10.19
CA HIS A 52 -1.25 6.41 -9.38
C HIS A 52 -1.47 5.25 -8.39
N ALA A 53 -2.67 4.68 -8.34
CA ALA A 53 -3.06 3.68 -7.35
C ALA A 53 -2.07 2.50 -7.31
N VAL A 54 -1.60 2.04 -8.48
CA VAL A 54 -0.66 0.92 -8.59
C VAL A 54 0.67 1.22 -7.88
N ARG A 55 1.24 2.41 -8.11
CA ARG A 55 2.52 2.81 -7.50
C ARG A 55 2.36 3.07 -6.00
N ILE A 56 1.28 3.72 -5.59
CA ILE A 56 0.93 3.94 -4.18
C ILE A 56 0.79 2.59 -3.45
N ASN A 57 0.09 1.65 -4.07
CA ASN A 57 -0.10 0.31 -3.53
C ASN A 57 1.23 -0.44 -3.36
N HIS A 58 2.17 -0.23 -4.28
CA HIS A 58 3.51 -0.77 -4.18
C HIS A 58 4.30 -0.19 -3.01
N CYS A 59 4.24 1.13 -2.79
CA CYS A 59 4.85 1.76 -1.61
C CYS A 59 4.36 1.12 -0.30
N CYS A 60 3.08 0.77 -0.22
CA CYS A 60 2.53 0.10 0.97
C CYS A 60 3.08 -1.32 1.16
N ALA A 61 3.21 -2.11 0.08
CA ALA A 61 3.81 -3.44 0.18
C ALA A 61 5.27 -3.38 0.66
N MET A 62 6.05 -2.39 0.18
CA MET A 62 7.41 -2.16 0.64
C MET A 62 7.47 -1.74 2.11
N HIS A 63 6.54 -0.88 2.56
CA HIS A 63 6.46 -0.43 3.94
C HIS A 63 6.11 -1.57 4.91
N ASP A 64 5.12 -2.39 4.57
CA ASP A 64 4.72 -3.55 5.35
C ASP A 64 5.91 -4.53 5.50
N ASN A 65 6.63 -4.84 4.40
CA ASN A 65 7.81 -5.70 4.51
C ASN A 65 8.99 -5.03 5.26
N CYS A 66 9.16 -3.71 5.18
CA CYS A 66 10.12 -2.99 6.01
C CYS A 66 9.80 -3.15 7.51
N TYR A 67 8.51 -3.09 7.86
CA TYR A 67 8.02 -3.39 9.20
C TYR A 67 8.28 -4.86 9.57
N ASP A 68 7.96 -5.83 8.71
CA ASP A 68 8.20 -7.26 8.97
C ASP A 68 9.69 -7.59 9.19
N LEU A 69 10.57 -6.89 8.48
CA LEU A 69 12.03 -6.99 8.59
C LEU A 69 12.61 -6.23 9.79
N GLN A 70 11.79 -5.44 10.48
CA GLN A 70 12.19 -4.67 11.66
C GLN A 70 13.38 -3.73 11.40
N LEU A 71 13.41 -3.07 10.24
CA LEU A 71 14.51 -2.17 9.83
C LEU A 71 14.51 -0.79 10.54
N GLY A 72 13.64 -0.62 11.53
CA GLY A 72 13.46 0.62 12.27
C GLY A 72 12.26 1.43 11.77
N ARG A 73 11.28 1.67 12.65
CA ARG A 73 10.01 2.33 12.29
C ARG A 73 10.20 3.66 11.57
N ARG A 74 11.05 4.55 12.10
CA ARG A 74 11.26 5.88 11.51
C ARG A 74 11.83 5.79 10.10
N MET A 75 12.82 4.91 9.89
CA MET A 75 13.39 4.66 8.55
C MET A 75 12.32 4.15 7.59
N CYS A 76 11.51 3.16 8.01
CA CYS A 76 10.43 2.63 7.19
C CYS A 76 9.38 3.71 6.87
N ASP A 77 8.95 4.50 7.86
CA ASP A 77 7.95 5.56 7.69
C ASP A 77 8.46 6.66 6.76
N ASP A 78 9.72 7.06 6.89
CA ASP A 78 10.34 8.09 6.04
C ASP A 78 10.46 7.59 4.59
N ASN A 79 10.96 6.37 4.37
CA ASN A 79 11.04 5.76 3.04
C ASN A 79 9.65 5.56 2.41
N PHE A 80 8.64 5.25 3.20
CA PHE A 80 7.26 5.14 2.74
C PHE A 80 6.71 6.51 2.28
N CYS A 81 6.95 7.56 3.05
CA CYS A 81 6.56 8.93 2.69
C CYS A 81 7.22 9.37 1.38
N ASP A 82 8.53 9.14 1.23
CA ASP A 82 9.28 9.49 0.03
C ASP A 82 8.79 8.70 -1.19
N CYS A 83 8.50 7.40 -1.01
CA CYS A 83 7.91 6.57 -2.05
C CYS A 83 6.55 7.10 -2.50
N LEU A 84 5.69 7.46 -1.55
CA LEU A 84 4.35 7.99 -1.82
C LEU A 84 4.39 9.32 -2.57
N GLU A 85 5.32 10.21 -2.22
CA GLU A 85 5.54 11.48 -2.93
C GLU A 85 5.94 11.21 -4.38
N ASN A 86 7.02 10.44 -4.58
CA ASN A 86 7.53 10.07 -5.90
C ASN A 86 6.50 9.32 -6.76
N ALA A 87 5.69 8.46 -6.15
CA ALA A 87 4.65 7.69 -6.83
C ALA A 87 3.55 8.57 -7.44
N THR A 88 3.34 9.77 -6.89
CA THR A 88 2.26 10.68 -7.32
C THR A 88 2.73 11.86 -8.14
N GLN A 89 4.03 12.13 -8.20
CA GLN A 89 4.56 13.23 -9.01
C GLN A 89 4.20 13.08 -10.52
N PRO A 90 3.92 14.20 -11.21
CA PRO A 90 3.92 15.59 -10.70
C PRO A 90 2.62 16.00 -10.01
N ASP A 91 1.63 15.11 -9.89
CA ASP A 91 0.35 15.41 -9.26
C ASP A 91 0.47 15.47 -7.72
N VAL A 92 -0.49 16.14 -7.09
CA VAL A 92 -0.60 16.18 -5.62
C VAL A 92 -1.80 15.35 -5.19
N CYS A 93 -1.54 14.31 -4.41
CA CYS A 93 -2.59 13.46 -3.84
C CYS A 93 -2.66 13.62 -2.32
N GLU A 94 -3.63 14.37 -1.82
CA GLU A 94 -3.78 14.61 -0.37
C GLU A 94 -3.91 13.32 0.44
N ALA A 95 -4.51 12.27 -0.15
CA ALA A 95 -4.59 10.95 0.47
C ALA A 95 -3.21 10.34 0.79
N THR A 96 -2.16 10.63 0.01
CA THR A 96 -0.82 10.10 0.28
C THR A 96 -0.12 10.87 1.41
N LYS A 97 -0.24 12.20 1.44
CA LYS A 97 0.21 13.03 2.57
C LYS A 97 -0.42 12.56 3.88
N TRP A 98 -1.72 12.23 3.83
CA TRP A 98 -2.43 11.67 4.97
C TRP A 98 -1.84 10.33 5.40
N LYS A 99 -1.69 9.36 4.49
CA LYS A 99 -1.10 8.04 4.79
C LYS A 99 0.27 8.19 5.47
N CYS A 100 1.14 9.06 4.94
CA CYS A 100 2.44 9.38 5.53
C CYS A 100 2.32 9.90 6.98
N ARG A 101 1.45 10.87 7.23
CA ARG A 101 1.23 11.41 8.58
C ARG A 101 0.71 10.34 9.55
N VAL A 102 -0.23 9.50 9.10
CA VAL A 102 -0.83 8.46 9.93
C VAL A 102 0.19 7.42 10.38
N VAL A 103 1.06 6.93 9.48
CA VAL A 103 2.06 5.93 9.89
C VAL A 103 3.09 6.53 10.85
N ARG A 104 3.51 7.79 10.65
CA ARG A 104 4.46 8.45 11.57
C ARG A 104 3.89 8.64 12.98
N LEU A 105 2.60 8.98 13.09
CA LEU A 105 1.95 9.24 14.39
C LEU A 105 1.42 7.96 15.07
N HIS A 106 0.92 7.00 14.30
CA HIS A 106 0.18 5.85 14.81
C HIS A 106 0.75 4.49 14.40
N GLY A 107 1.83 4.45 13.62
CA GLY A 107 2.45 3.21 13.14
C GLY A 107 3.20 2.42 14.20
N GLN A 108 3.40 2.95 15.41
CA GLN A 108 4.19 2.26 16.45
C GLN A 108 3.63 0.88 16.80
N GLN A 109 2.32 0.74 16.99
CA GLN A 109 1.73 -0.55 17.30
C GLN A 109 1.82 -1.50 16.10
N ALA A 110 1.52 -1.03 14.89
CA ALA A 110 1.63 -1.83 13.67
C ALA A 110 3.07 -2.34 13.44
N TYR A 111 4.08 -1.51 13.73
CA TYR A 111 5.48 -1.89 13.66
C TYR A 111 5.84 -3.00 14.67
N LEU A 112 5.35 -2.89 15.90
CA LEU A 112 5.58 -3.91 16.94
C LEU A 112 4.85 -5.22 16.62
N ASP A 113 3.63 -5.14 16.10
CA ASP A 113 2.83 -6.31 15.73
C ASP A 113 3.51 -7.09 14.59
N ALA A 114 4.08 -6.38 13.61
CA ALA A 114 4.79 -6.96 12.46
C ALA A 114 5.98 -7.83 12.86
N ALA A 115 6.63 -7.57 14.00
CA ALA A 115 7.76 -8.38 14.48
C ALA A 115 7.39 -9.86 14.70
N SER A 116 6.12 -10.11 15.05
CA SER A 116 5.57 -11.44 15.30
C SER A 116 4.73 -11.99 14.14
N TYR A 117 4.53 -11.18 13.11
CA TYR A 117 3.70 -11.53 11.98
C TYR A 117 4.30 -12.70 11.19
N LYS A 118 3.42 -13.61 10.79
CA LYS A 118 3.73 -14.72 9.89
C LYS A 118 2.69 -14.71 8.80
N GLU A 119 3.16 -14.66 7.56
CA GLU A 119 2.29 -14.83 6.40
C GLU A 119 1.52 -16.15 6.53
N PRO A 120 0.21 -16.15 6.22
CA PRO A 120 -0.60 -17.34 6.39
C PRO A 120 -0.24 -18.38 5.29
N PRO A 121 -0.43 -19.68 5.54
CA PRO A 121 -0.08 -20.74 4.58
C PRO A 121 -0.78 -20.61 3.22
N ASP A 122 -1.95 -19.97 3.19
CA ASP A 122 -2.78 -19.70 2.02
C ASP A 122 -2.50 -18.34 1.37
N PHE A 123 -1.33 -17.74 1.62
CA PHE A 123 -0.92 -16.49 0.98
C PHE A 123 -1.07 -16.58 -0.53
N VAL A 124 -2.01 -15.80 -1.07
CA VAL A 124 -2.33 -15.79 -2.50
C VAL A 124 -1.21 -15.08 -3.25
N LYS A 125 -0.39 -15.87 -3.94
CA LYS A 125 0.71 -15.41 -4.82
C LYS A 125 0.14 -14.87 -6.13
N ILE A 126 0.74 -13.78 -6.63
CA ILE A 126 0.52 -13.31 -8.01
C ILE A 126 1.76 -13.68 -8.81
N PHE A 127 1.55 -14.30 -9.96
CA PHE A 127 2.61 -14.61 -10.91
C PHE A 127 2.55 -13.63 -12.09
N PRO A 128 3.69 -13.21 -12.65
CA PRO A 128 3.69 -12.42 -13.86
C PRO A 128 3.12 -13.24 -15.03
N ALA A 129 2.44 -12.57 -15.96
CA ALA A 129 1.88 -13.12 -17.20
C ALA A 129 3.00 -13.33 -18.25
N ILE A 130 4.06 -14.03 -17.83
CA ILE A 130 5.25 -14.37 -18.61
C ILE A 130 5.45 -15.87 -18.43
N ASP A 131 5.06 -16.65 -19.45
CA ASP A 131 4.91 -18.11 -19.32
C ASP A 131 6.19 -18.83 -18.88
N THR A 132 7.36 -18.31 -19.26
CA THR A 132 8.66 -18.96 -19.03
C THR A 132 9.17 -18.87 -17.60
N VAL A 133 8.67 -17.94 -16.77
CA VAL A 133 9.24 -17.65 -15.44
C VAL A 133 8.37 -18.12 -14.27
N ARG A 134 7.20 -18.73 -14.53
CA ARG A 134 6.24 -19.09 -13.48
C ARG A 134 6.86 -20.01 -12.40
N LYS A 135 7.62 -21.01 -12.80
CA LYS A 135 8.28 -21.94 -11.87
C LYS A 135 9.36 -21.23 -11.04
N ASP A 136 10.13 -20.34 -11.65
CA ASP A 136 11.15 -19.56 -10.96
C ASP A 136 10.55 -18.57 -9.96
N PHE A 137 9.38 -18.01 -10.25
CA PHE A 137 8.65 -17.19 -9.28
C PHE A 137 8.13 -18.01 -8.09
N GLN A 138 7.70 -19.26 -8.31
CA GLN A 138 7.31 -20.13 -7.20
C GLN A 138 8.48 -20.33 -6.22
N VAL A 139 9.66 -20.66 -6.76
CA VAL A 139 10.90 -20.79 -5.97
C VAL A 139 11.27 -19.46 -5.32
N LEU A 140 11.15 -18.34 -6.05
CA LEU A 140 11.42 -17.00 -5.50
C LEU A 140 10.56 -16.72 -4.25
N TYR A 141 9.27 -17.03 -4.27
CA TYR A 141 8.41 -16.86 -3.09
C TYR A 141 8.82 -17.76 -1.91
N GLU A 142 9.33 -18.96 -2.19
CA GLU A 142 9.80 -19.91 -1.17
C GLU A 142 11.11 -19.44 -0.53
N GLU A 143 12.03 -18.91 -1.35
CA GLU A 143 13.35 -18.46 -0.92
C GLU A 143 13.36 -17.04 -0.34
N CYS A 144 12.31 -16.24 -0.59
CA CYS A 144 12.19 -14.85 -0.13
C CYS A 144 10.99 -14.62 0.82
N PRO A 145 10.86 -15.37 1.93
CA PRO A 145 9.65 -15.38 2.74
C PRO A 145 9.35 -14.04 3.44
N LYS A 146 10.36 -13.16 3.64
CA LYS A 146 10.19 -11.87 4.32
C LYS A 146 9.80 -10.71 3.42
N VAL A 147 9.78 -10.90 2.09
CA VAL A 147 9.44 -9.85 1.11
C VAL A 147 8.40 -10.32 0.09
N MET A 148 7.62 -11.34 0.46
CA MET A 148 6.61 -11.95 -0.42
C MET A 148 5.56 -10.93 -0.88
N LEU A 149 5.15 -10.01 0.01
CA LEU A 149 4.17 -8.97 -0.33
C LEU A 149 4.70 -7.99 -1.38
N THR A 150 5.97 -7.59 -1.26
CA THR A 150 6.64 -6.76 -2.26
C THR A 150 6.78 -7.49 -3.60
N ILE A 151 7.18 -8.78 -3.60
CA ILE A 151 7.25 -9.60 -4.83
C ILE A 151 5.87 -9.73 -5.50
N LYS A 152 4.81 -9.93 -4.69
CA LYS A 152 3.42 -9.95 -5.17
C LYS A 152 3.03 -8.63 -5.82
N SER A 153 3.41 -7.52 -5.21
CA SER A 153 3.18 -6.18 -5.75
C SER A 153 3.95 -5.95 -7.07
N CYS A 154 5.24 -6.32 -7.14
CA CYS A 154 6.02 -6.26 -8.38
C CYS A 154 5.33 -7.04 -9.52
N SER A 155 4.84 -8.25 -9.21
CA SER A 155 4.15 -9.11 -10.19
C SER A 155 2.83 -8.49 -10.67
N LEU A 156 2.07 -7.88 -9.76
CA LEU A 156 0.85 -7.14 -10.10
C LEU A 156 1.14 -5.95 -11.02
N MET A 157 2.14 -5.13 -10.67
CA MET A 157 2.56 -3.99 -11.50
C MET A 157 2.95 -4.44 -12.92
N ALA A 158 3.73 -5.51 -13.02
CA ALA A 158 4.16 -6.06 -14.29
C ALA A 158 2.98 -6.57 -15.13
N ASN A 159 2.01 -7.26 -14.52
CA ASN A 159 0.81 -7.72 -15.21
C ASN A 159 0.00 -6.55 -15.78
N LEU A 160 -0.21 -5.51 -14.98
CA LEU A 160 -0.92 -4.31 -15.45
C LEU A 160 -0.15 -3.58 -16.56
N CYS A 161 1.18 -3.53 -16.45
CA CYS A 161 2.05 -2.99 -17.49
C CYS A 161 1.93 -3.79 -18.80
N LEU A 162 2.02 -5.12 -18.72
CA LEU A 162 1.93 -6.02 -19.89
C LEU A 162 0.56 -5.98 -20.59
N LEU A 163 -0.51 -5.72 -19.84
CA LEU A 163 -1.85 -5.50 -20.42
C LEU A 163 -1.91 -4.20 -21.24
N LYS A 164 -1.22 -3.14 -20.80
CA LYS A 164 -1.19 -1.85 -21.51
C LYS A 164 -0.18 -1.84 -22.66
N SER A 165 0.99 -2.43 -22.44
CA SER A 165 2.10 -2.46 -23.38
C SER A 165 2.84 -3.79 -23.29
N LYS A 166 2.91 -4.55 -24.39
CA LYS A 166 3.71 -5.78 -24.48
C LYS A 166 5.19 -5.47 -24.74
N ASN A 167 5.78 -4.54 -23.99
CA ASN A 167 7.16 -4.10 -24.21
C ASN A 167 8.13 -4.74 -23.18
N ASP A 168 9.42 -4.75 -23.52
CA ASP A 168 10.47 -5.28 -22.65
C ASP A 168 10.71 -4.38 -21.41
N VAL A 169 10.21 -3.14 -21.42
CA VAL A 169 10.27 -2.23 -20.26
C VAL A 169 9.53 -2.83 -19.06
N CYS A 170 8.35 -3.43 -19.26
CA CYS A 170 7.62 -4.08 -18.17
C CYS A 170 8.41 -5.24 -17.52
N LYS A 171 9.20 -5.98 -18.32
CA LYS A 171 10.04 -7.08 -17.81
C LYS A 171 11.24 -6.56 -17.04
N LEU A 172 11.87 -5.50 -17.54
CA LEU A 172 12.99 -4.84 -16.87
C LEU A 172 12.55 -4.22 -15.54
N ASP A 173 11.41 -3.53 -15.51
CA ASP A 173 10.83 -2.96 -14.29
C ASP A 173 10.50 -4.05 -13.26
N LEU A 174 9.93 -5.17 -13.71
CA LEU A 174 9.68 -6.34 -12.86
C LEU A 174 10.98 -6.88 -12.27
N ALA A 175 12.01 -7.07 -13.10
CA ALA A 175 13.31 -7.59 -12.68
C ALA A 175 13.98 -6.68 -11.64
N ASN A 176 13.97 -5.37 -11.88
CA ASN A 176 14.50 -4.37 -10.96
C ASN A 176 13.72 -4.36 -9.64
N CYS A 177 12.39 -4.38 -9.70
CA CYS A 177 11.52 -4.39 -8.51
C CYS A 177 11.81 -5.60 -7.61
N ILE A 178 11.95 -6.79 -8.19
CA ILE A 178 12.28 -8.02 -7.46
C ILE A 178 13.67 -7.96 -6.85
N TRP A 179 14.65 -7.45 -7.59
CA TRP A 179 15.99 -7.29 -7.07
C TRP A 179 16.02 -6.35 -5.86
N GLN A 180 15.33 -5.20 -5.94
CA GLN A 180 15.20 -4.27 -4.82
C GLN A 180 14.53 -4.92 -3.59
N ALA A 181 13.50 -5.74 -3.80
CA ALA A 181 12.88 -6.52 -2.72
C ALA A 181 13.87 -7.51 -2.09
N ALA A 182 14.67 -8.20 -2.91
CA ALA A 182 15.62 -9.20 -2.42
C ALA A 182 16.74 -8.57 -1.57
N ILE A 183 17.32 -7.44 -2.00
CA ILE A 183 18.40 -6.77 -1.26
C ILE A 183 17.93 -6.13 0.06
N ALA A 184 16.62 -5.95 0.26
CA ALA A 184 16.07 -5.45 1.52
C ALA A 184 16.21 -6.46 2.67
N GLN A 185 16.45 -7.75 2.38
CA GLN A 185 16.66 -8.81 3.36
C GLN A 185 18.05 -9.47 3.20
N SER A 186 18.45 -10.25 4.20
CA SER A 186 19.79 -10.87 4.30
C SER A 186 19.88 -12.32 3.84
N TYR A 187 18.81 -12.89 3.25
CA TYR A 187 18.78 -14.29 2.83
C TYR A 187 19.49 -14.48 1.49
N GLU A 188 20.65 -15.15 1.50
CA GLU A 188 21.44 -15.44 0.29
C GLU A 188 20.63 -16.22 -0.75
N SER A 189 19.82 -17.19 -0.33
CA SER A 189 18.99 -17.98 -1.25
C SER A 189 17.94 -17.13 -1.97
N CYS A 190 17.41 -16.09 -1.30
CA CYS A 190 16.57 -15.09 -1.95
C CYS A 190 17.34 -14.31 -3.01
N HIS A 191 18.55 -13.85 -2.71
CA HIS A 191 19.38 -13.09 -3.66
C HIS A 191 19.71 -13.93 -4.90
N VAL A 192 20.08 -15.20 -4.71
CA VAL A 192 20.33 -16.15 -5.80
C VAL A 192 19.08 -16.34 -6.67
N SER A 193 17.91 -16.54 -6.04
CA SER A 193 16.64 -16.74 -6.74
C SER A 193 16.20 -15.49 -7.50
N ALA A 194 16.32 -14.31 -6.89
CA ALA A 194 16.02 -13.03 -7.51
C ALA A 194 16.93 -12.76 -8.70
N ARG A 195 18.23 -13.05 -8.57
CA ARG A 195 19.21 -12.93 -9.67
C ARG A 195 18.86 -13.86 -10.83
N LYS A 196 18.45 -15.10 -10.55
CA LYS A 196 18.01 -16.05 -11.57
C LYS A 196 16.79 -15.52 -12.33
N VAL A 197 15.77 -15.02 -11.62
CA VAL A 197 14.58 -14.40 -12.23
C VAL A 197 14.96 -13.18 -13.05
N PHE A 198 15.86 -12.33 -12.54
CA PHE A 198 16.38 -11.16 -13.27
C PHE A 198 16.96 -11.58 -14.63
N TYR A 199 17.86 -12.57 -14.65
CA TYR A 199 18.45 -13.05 -15.89
C TYR A 199 17.40 -13.59 -16.86
N LEU A 200 16.42 -14.36 -16.40
CA LEU A 200 15.37 -14.90 -17.27
C LEU A 200 14.48 -13.81 -17.88
N LEU A 201 14.20 -12.73 -17.15
CA LEU A 201 13.37 -11.62 -17.62
C LEU A 201 14.10 -10.71 -18.62
N VAL A 202 15.41 -10.53 -18.44
CA VAL A 202 16.21 -9.58 -19.21
C VAL A 202 17.00 -10.27 -20.34
N ASN A 203 17.04 -11.62 -20.40
CA ASN A 203 17.78 -12.36 -21.43
C ASN A 203 17.32 -11.97 -22.84
N GLY A 204 18.21 -11.33 -23.61
CA GLY A 204 17.92 -10.71 -24.91
C GLY A 204 18.14 -9.20 -24.95
N SER A 205 18.25 -8.55 -23.79
CA SER A 205 18.58 -7.13 -23.69
C SER A 205 20.00 -6.93 -23.18
N TYR A 206 20.77 -6.07 -23.86
CA TYR A 206 22.17 -5.75 -23.55
C TYR A 206 22.31 -4.89 -22.27
N TYR A 207 21.80 -5.35 -21.13
CA TYR A 207 21.93 -4.63 -19.86
C TYR A 207 23.00 -5.27 -18.97
N ASN A 208 23.98 -4.46 -18.55
CA ASN A 208 25.08 -4.89 -17.69
C ASN A 208 24.63 -4.89 -16.22
N TRP A 209 24.40 -6.10 -15.68
CA TRP A 209 23.97 -6.32 -14.29
C TRP A 209 24.93 -5.73 -13.24
N LYS A 210 26.22 -5.53 -13.57
CA LYS A 210 27.21 -4.97 -12.62
C LYS A 210 26.87 -3.55 -12.17
N ASN A 211 26.06 -2.81 -12.93
CA ASN A 211 25.61 -1.48 -12.55
C ASN A 211 24.45 -1.48 -11.53
N LEU A 212 23.86 -2.64 -11.22
CA LEU A 212 22.80 -2.78 -10.22
C LEU A 212 23.35 -3.01 -8.81
N GLU A 213 24.55 -3.59 -8.67
CA GLU A 213 25.21 -3.76 -7.37
C GLU A 213 25.64 -2.42 -6.75
N THR A 214 25.80 -1.37 -7.56
CA THR A 214 26.10 -0.02 -7.07
C THR A 214 24.88 0.74 -6.58
N LEU A 215 23.66 0.23 -6.81
CA LEU A 215 22.45 0.73 -6.15
C LEU A 215 22.42 0.22 -4.71
N ARG A 216 23.25 0.84 -3.85
CA ARG A 216 23.12 0.68 -2.40
C ARG A 216 21.70 1.03 -1.97
N PRO A 217 21.18 0.37 -0.92
CA PRO A 217 19.97 0.82 -0.25
C PRO A 217 20.13 2.30 0.13
N ILE A 218 19.18 3.11 -0.31
CA ILE A 218 19.11 4.52 0.04
C ILE A 218 18.87 4.57 1.57
N ASN A 219 19.87 5.06 2.30
CA ASN A 219 19.86 5.48 3.71
C ASN A 219 19.93 4.39 4.81
N SER A 220 21.13 3.95 5.20
CA SER A 220 21.38 3.24 6.47
C SER A 220 22.03 4.08 7.58
N GLU A 221 22.28 5.37 7.37
CA GLU A 221 22.97 6.23 8.36
C GLU A 221 22.20 7.53 8.59
N ARG A 222 21.22 7.50 9.51
CA ARG A 222 20.71 8.72 10.14
C ARG A 222 20.34 8.41 11.58
N GLU A 223 21.25 8.71 12.50
CA GLU A 223 20.98 8.69 13.94
C GLU A 223 19.86 9.68 14.30
N THR A 224 19.05 9.33 15.31
CA THR A 224 17.75 9.96 15.55
C THR A 224 17.68 10.65 16.91
N GLU A 225 17.26 11.92 16.90
CA GLU A 225 16.71 12.61 18.08
C GLU A 225 15.27 12.17 18.37
N PRO A 226 14.85 12.11 19.65
CA PRO A 226 13.49 11.76 20.03
C PRO A 226 12.53 12.95 19.86
N LEU A 227 11.43 12.74 19.12
CA LEU A 227 10.32 13.69 18.99
C LEU A 227 9.18 13.26 19.91
N ASN A 228 8.76 14.18 20.79
CA ASN A 228 7.63 14.01 21.69
C ASN A 228 6.38 14.62 21.03
N TYR A 229 5.39 13.81 20.64
CA TYR A 229 4.16 14.31 20.02
C TYR A 229 2.93 13.56 20.54
N THR A 230 2.05 14.29 21.22
CA THR A 230 0.70 13.86 21.59
C THR A 230 -0.29 14.61 20.68
N THR A 231 -1.02 13.89 19.83
CA THR A 231 -2.12 14.48 19.03
C THR A 231 -3.41 13.66 19.18
N ASN A 232 -4.54 14.37 19.10
CA ASN A 232 -5.85 13.91 19.51
C ASN A 232 -6.62 13.29 18.32
N LEU A 233 -7.12 12.06 18.49
CA LEU A 233 -7.74 11.24 17.43
C LEU A 233 -9.07 11.82 16.87
N LEU A 234 -9.60 12.89 17.47
CA LEU A 234 -10.79 13.61 17.01
C LEU A 234 -10.46 14.63 15.92
N GLU A 235 -9.35 15.37 16.05
CA GLU A 235 -8.85 16.27 14.99
C GLU A 235 -8.52 15.50 13.70
N TYR A 236 -8.09 14.24 13.86
CA TYR A 236 -7.86 13.27 12.78
C TYR A 236 -9.11 13.01 11.92
N PHE A 237 -10.29 12.89 12.54
CA PHE A 237 -11.52 12.62 11.79
C PHE A 237 -12.09 13.87 11.12
N GLU A 238 -11.99 15.03 11.77
CA GLU A 238 -12.48 16.30 11.21
C GLU A 238 -11.68 16.72 9.96
N SER A 239 -10.35 16.57 9.99
CA SER A 239 -9.49 16.86 8.84
C SER A 239 -9.79 15.95 7.64
N THR A 240 -10.03 14.66 7.90
CA THR A 240 -10.34 13.67 6.85
C THR A 240 -11.75 13.88 6.27
N TYR A 241 -12.71 14.29 7.11
CA TYR A 241 -14.06 14.62 6.67
C TYR A 241 -14.09 15.87 5.75
N ALA A 242 -13.27 16.87 6.06
CA ALA A 242 -13.20 18.12 5.32
C ALA A 242 -12.62 17.96 3.90
N SER A 243 -11.66 17.04 3.69
CA SER A 243 -10.97 16.87 2.40
C SER A 243 -11.76 16.06 1.36
N MET A 244 -12.80 15.32 1.77
CA MET A 244 -13.61 14.53 0.85
C MET A 244 -14.52 15.43 0.02
N GLN A 245 -14.39 15.42 -1.31
CA GLN A 245 -15.26 16.22 -2.20
C GLN A 245 -16.58 15.51 -2.55
N ASN A 246 -16.66 14.19 -2.34
CA ASN A 246 -17.84 13.39 -2.70
C ASN A 246 -18.81 13.25 -1.52
N VAL A 247 -20.06 13.71 -1.71
CA VAL A 247 -21.13 13.66 -0.70
C VAL A 247 -21.42 12.23 -0.24
N LYS A 248 -21.39 11.23 -1.13
CA LYS A 248 -21.59 9.82 -0.74
C LYS A 248 -20.49 9.30 0.18
N GLN A 249 -19.23 9.69 -0.07
CA GLN A 249 -18.10 9.30 0.80
C GLN A 249 -18.19 9.98 2.17
N ARG A 250 -18.58 11.26 2.23
CA ARG A 250 -18.81 11.98 3.48
C ARG A 250 -19.87 11.30 4.35
N THR A 251 -20.97 10.87 3.74
CA THR A 251 -22.05 10.17 4.47
C THR A 251 -21.57 8.84 5.04
N ILE A 252 -20.82 8.04 4.27
CA ILE A 252 -20.29 6.76 4.73
C ILE A 252 -19.30 6.95 5.89
N VAL A 253 -18.39 7.93 5.79
CA VAL A 253 -17.41 8.20 6.84
C VAL A 253 -18.06 8.74 8.10
N MET A 254 -19.07 9.62 7.99
CA MET A 254 -19.88 10.04 9.13
C MET A 254 -20.58 8.87 9.81
N PHE A 255 -21.16 7.95 9.04
CA PHE A 255 -21.78 6.75 9.60
C PHE A 255 -20.76 5.87 10.33
N VAL A 256 -19.57 5.65 9.76
CA VAL A 256 -18.50 4.87 10.41
C VAL A 256 -18.01 5.56 11.68
N VAL A 257 -17.81 6.88 11.66
CA VAL A 257 -17.39 7.66 12.85
C VAL A 257 -18.44 7.57 13.94
N VAL A 258 -19.73 7.73 13.61
CA VAL A 258 -20.83 7.58 14.55
C VAL A 258 -20.85 6.17 15.14
N ILE A 259 -20.70 5.13 14.33
CA ILE A 259 -20.64 3.73 14.80
C ILE A 259 -19.43 3.50 15.72
N VAL A 260 -18.25 4.03 15.39
CA VAL A 260 -17.03 3.90 16.21
C VAL A 260 -17.14 4.68 17.54
N LEU A 261 -17.72 5.88 17.52
CA LEU A 261 -17.96 6.66 18.74
C LEU A 261 -19.03 6.01 19.63
N PHE A 262 -20.11 5.49 19.04
CA PHE A 262 -21.14 4.74 19.77
C PHE A 262 -20.61 3.43 20.34
N SER A 263 -19.81 2.68 19.59
CA SER A 263 -19.20 1.43 20.06
C SER A 263 -18.14 1.66 21.14
N ARG A 264 -17.35 2.73 21.09
CA ARG A 264 -16.44 3.09 22.19
C ARG A 264 -17.18 3.43 23.48
N ASN A 265 -18.30 4.14 23.40
CA ASN A 265 -19.15 4.42 24.57
C ASN A 265 -19.84 3.15 25.08
N PHE A 266 -20.30 2.28 24.19
CA PHE A 266 -20.89 0.98 24.53
C PHE A 266 -19.87 0.06 25.21
N PHE A 267 -18.65 -0.06 24.69
CA PHE A 267 -17.58 -0.84 25.31
C PHE A 267 -17.11 -0.24 26.64
N LYS A 268 -17.05 1.09 26.79
CA LYS A 268 -16.77 1.73 28.09
C LYS A 268 -17.84 1.40 29.12
N GLN A 269 -19.12 1.43 28.75
CA GLN A 269 -20.21 1.05 29.65
C GLN A 269 -20.21 -0.45 29.98
N LEU A 270 -19.95 -1.32 29.00
CA LEU A 270 -19.83 -2.76 29.20
C LEU A 270 -18.64 -3.11 30.12
N PHE A 271 -17.51 -2.44 29.98
CA PHE A 271 -16.33 -2.65 30.82
C PHE A 271 -16.53 -2.13 32.26
N MET A 272 -17.22 -0.99 32.44
CA MET A 272 -17.62 -0.51 33.78
C MET A 272 -18.67 -1.41 34.45
N SER A 273 -19.55 -2.06 33.66
CA SER A 273 -20.50 -3.04 34.18
C SER A 273 -19.79 -4.34 34.60
N LEU A 274 -18.84 -4.84 33.80
CA LEU A 274 -18.09 -6.07 34.08
C LEU A 274 -17.00 -5.91 35.16
N SER A 275 -16.56 -4.68 35.47
CA SER A 275 -15.61 -4.44 36.56
C SER A 275 -16.28 -4.42 37.95
N LYS A 276 -17.59 -4.16 38.04
CA LYS A 276 -18.33 -4.26 39.30
C LYS A 276 -18.53 -5.70 39.75
N ASP A 277 -18.69 -6.65 38.82
CA ASP A 277 -18.89 -8.07 39.14
C ASP A 277 -17.60 -8.82 39.53
N ARG A 278 -16.42 -8.31 39.16
CA ARG A 278 -15.14 -8.92 39.58
C ARG A 278 -14.64 -8.47 40.95
N PHE A 279 -15.24 -7.46 41.56
CA PHE A 279 -14.81 -6.96 42.88
C PHE A 279 -15.41 -7.75 44.06
N TRP A 280 -16.42 -8.59 43.84
CA TRP A 280 -17.03 -9.42 44.89
C TRP A 280 -16.53 -10.88 44.96
N LYS A 281 -15.65 -11.31 44.05
CA LYS A 281 -15.15 -12.70 44.00
C LYS A 281 -13.71 -12.92 44.51
N ARG A 282 -13.11 -11.94 45.19
CA ARG A 282 -11.74 -12.03 45.77
C ARG A 282 -11.67 -11.77 47.29
N ARG A 283 -12.77 -11.97 48.01
CA ARG A 283 -12.77 -12.10 49.48
C ARG A 283 -13.46 -13.39 49.88
N GLN A 284 -12.84 -14.50 49.57
CA GLN A 284 -13.03 -15.82 50.18
C GLN A 284 -11.99 -16.71 49.49
N PHE A 285 -11.16 -17.38 50.30
CA PHE A 285 -9.87 -18.03 50.00
C PHE A 285 -8.65 -17.10 50.09
#